data_AF-A0A378W3E8-F1
#
_entry.id   AF-A0A378W3E8-F1
#
_cell.length_a   1.000
_cell.length_b   1.000
_cell.length_c   1.000
_cell.angle_alpha   90.00
_cell.angle_beta   90.00
_cell.angle_gamma   90.00
#
_symmetry.space_group_name_H-M   'P 1'
#
loop_
_entity.id
_entity.type
_entity.pdbx_description
1 polymer ?
#
loop_
_entity_poly.entity_id
_entity_poly.type
_entity_poly.pdbx_seq_one_letter_code
_entity_poly.pdbx_strand_id
1 'polypeptide(L)'
;MPNHRCRAVIAVGAATAALAIPAVLNIAPAHANPLPGFCVPPNLVDNVCTARLESVTADVVDGTITGTPVGGGPAITLAGQADAYLKSSGFGDTPPGPVQQWDTEIDNISGLDTSPANPNWYGNAKARVFLPRTLNELATKFPPDSLIVRFVSDESRPDALRLVTIQPTATPDPAPARPGA
;
A
#
# COMPACT_ATOMS: atom_id res chain seq x y z
N MET A 1 34.34 -59.62 36.87
CA MET A 1 34.69 -60.15 35.53
C MET A 1 33.69 -61.24 35.18
N PRO A 2 33.23 -61.41 33.92
CA PRO A 2 33.85 -60.98 32.67
C PRO A 2 32.99 -60.09 31.74
N ASN A 3 33.70 -59.55 30.76
CA ASN A 3 33.33 -58.62 29.69
C ASN A 3 32.34 -59.19 28.66
N HIS A 4 31.63 -58.32 27.92
CA HIS A 4 31.71 -58.33 26.46
C HIS A 4 31.42 -56.94 25.86
N ARG A 5 32.17 -56.68 24.80
CA ARG A 5 32.40 -55.43 24.08
C ARG A 5 31.23 -55.12 23.14
N CYS A 6 30.98 -53.85 22.83
CA CYS A 6 30.93 -53.39 21.44
C CYS A 6 30.99 -51.85 21.37
N ARG A 7 32.00 -51.38 20.63
CA ARG A 7 32.19 -49.98 20.22
C ARG A 7 31.13 -49.63 19.18
N ALA A 8 30.52 -48.47 19.29
CA ALA A 8 30.02 -47.72 18.14
C ALA A 8 30.50 -46.27 18.27
N VAL A 9 31.49 -45.94 17.45
CA VAL A 9 31.97 -44.57 17.23
C VAL A 9 30.96 -43.92 16.29
N ILE A 10 30.26 -42.88 16.75
CA ILE A 10 29.49 -41.99 15.86
C ILE A 10 30.34 -40.73 15.68
N ALA A 11 30.88 -40.60 14.47
CA ALA A 11 31.61 -39.44 14.02
C ALA A 11 30.64 -38.43 13.37
N VAL A 12 30.81 -37.18 13.80
CA VAL A 12 30.63 -35.90 13.08
C VAL A 12 29.29 -35.62 12.41
N GLY A 13 28.65 -34.57 12.93
CA GLY A 13 27.76 -33.69 12.18
C GLY A 13 27.67 -32.36 12.90
N ALA A 14 28.66 -31.47 12.71
CA ALA A 14 28.55 -30.09 13.16
C ALA A 14 27.49 -29.39 12.29
N ALA A 15 26.26 -29.37 12.75
CA ALA A 15 25.19 -28.58 12.15
C ALA A 15 25.48 -27.10 12.47
N THR A 16 26.13 -26.39 11.55
CA THR A 16 26.17 -24.94 11.56
C THR A 16 24.77 -24.44 11.24
N ALA A 17 23.98 -24.18 12.29
CA ALA A 17 22.76 -23.41 12.21
C ALA A 17 23.15 -22.00 11.76
N ALA A 18 23.05 -21.73 10.46
CA ALA A 18 23.08 -20.38 9.93
C ALA A 18 21.87 -19.65 10.48
N LEU A 19 22.09 -18.86 11.54
CA LEU A 19 21.14 -17.90 12.05
C LEU A 19 20.89 -16.88 10.94
N ALA A 20 19.81 -17.06 10.18
CA ALA A 20 19.27 -16.02 9.33
C ALA A 20 18.82 -14.90 10.26
N ILE A 21 19.66 -13.88 10.40
CA ILE A 21 19.29 -12.63 11.06
C ILE A 21 18.16 -12.06 10.19
N PRO A 22 16.91 -11.96 10.69
CA PRO A 22 15.91 -11.19 9.96
C PRO A 22 16.47 -9.77 9.87
N ALA A 23 16.76 -9.32 8.64
CA ALA A 23 17.05 -7.93 8.40
C ALA A 23 15.84 -7.16 8.93
N VAL A 24 16.02 -6.52 10.08
CA VAL A 24 15.05 -5.58 10.63
C VAL A 24 15.03 -4.45 9.62
N LEU A 25 14.05 -4.50 8.71
CA LEU A 25 13.71 -3.38 7.86
C LEU A 25 13.32 -2.26 8.82
N ASN A 26 14.25 -1.35 9.08
CA ASN A 26 13.96 -0.10 9.78
C ASN A 26 13.02 0.68 8.87
N ILE A 27 11.72 0.42 8.99
CA ILE A 27 10.66 1.27 8.45
C ILE A 27 10.77 2.54 9.28
N ALA A 28 11.49 3.53 8.76
CA ALA A 28 11.57 4.83 9.40
C ALA A 28 10.14 5.36 9.61
N PRO A 29 9.85 5.95 10.77
CA PRO A 29 8.53 6.52 11.01
C PRO A 29 8.25 7.60 9.96
N ALA A 30 7.19 7.41 9.18
CA ALA A 30 6.71 8.43 8.24
C ALA A 30 5.99 9.50 9.06
N HIS A 31 6.71 10.55 9.46
CA HIS A 31 6.10 11.68 10.18
C HIS A 31 5.04 12.35 9.31
N ALA A 32 3.81 12.48 9.83
CA ALA A 32 2.69 13.06 9.10
C ALA A 32 2.67 14.61 9.06
N ASN A 33 3.59 15.25 9.80
CA ASN A 33 3.72 16.70 9.89
C ASN A 33 5.20 17.07 10.18
N PRO A 34 5.83 18.01 9.47
CA PRO A 34 5.35 18.74 8.28
C PRO A 34 5.12 17.83 7.07
N LEU A 35 4.40 18.34 6.07
CA LEU A 35 4.32 17.68 4.76
C LEU A 35 5.75 17.36 4.25
N PRO A 36 5.94 16.25 3.54
CA PRO A 36 7.23 15.89 2.96
C PRO A 36 7.81 17.00 2.09
N GLY A 37 9.14 17.12 2.06
CA GLY A 37 9.83 18.19 1.30
C GLY A 37 9.58 18.19 -0.21
N PHE A 38 9.09 17.10 -0.80
CA PHE A 38 8.69 17.04 -2.22
C PHE A 38 7.30 17.67 -2.47
N CYS A 39 6.53 17.94 -1.41
CA CYS A 39 5.24 18.62 -1.47
C CYS A 39 5.45 20.12 -1.61
N VAL A 40 6.01 20.52 -2.75
CA VAL A 40 6.14 21.90 -3.20
C VAL A 40 5.46 22.05 -4.56
N PRO A 41 5.09 23.25 -5.01
CA PRO A 41 4.55 23.44 -6.35
C PRO A 41 5.48 22.81 -7.41
N PRO A 42 4.95 22.07 -8.40
CA PRO A 42 3.53 21.94 -8.76
C PRO A 42 2.76 20.83 -8.01
N ASN A 43 3.41 20.03 -7.17
CA ASN A 43 2.81 18.89 -6.48
C ASN A 43 1.92 19.30 -5.30
N LEU A 44 2.03 20.54 -4.82
CA LEU A 44 1.21 21.10 -3.75
C LEU A 44 0.27 22.18 -4.30
N VAL A 45 -1.03 21.93 -4.23
CA VAL A 45 -2.09 22.87 -4.62
C VAL A 45 -3.14 22.91 -3.52
N ASP A 46 -3.52 24.11 -3.06
CA ASP A 46 -4.49 24.31 -1.97
C ASP A 46 -4.19 23.47 -0.71
N ASN A 47 -2.90 23.37 -0.36
CA ASN A 47 -2.39 22.56 0.75
C ASN A 47 -2.62 21.04 0.61
N VAL A 48 -2.98 20.56 -0.58
CA VAL A 48 -3.10 19.14 -0.91
C VAL A 48 -1.90 18.71 -1.74
N CYS A 49 -1.11 17.79 -1.18
CA CYS A 49 0.04 17.23 -1.88
C CYS A 49 -0.40 16.07 -2.77
N THR A 50 0.12 16.03 -3.98
CA THR A 50 -0.09 14.95 -4.95
C THR A 50 1.23 14.21 -5.18
N ALA A 51 1.20 12.89 -5.12
CA ALA A 51 2.33 12.05 -5.42
C ALA A 51 1.90 10.83 -6.24
N ARG A 52 2.79 10.35 -7.10
CA ARG A 52 2.71 9.02 -7.70
C ARG A 52 3.60 8.09 -6.90
N LEU A 53 3.18 6.86 -6.66
CA LEU A 53 3.92 5.90 -5.84
C LEU A 53 4.63 4.86 -6.73
N GLU A 54 5.92 4.68 -6.49
CA GLU A 54 6.78 3.69 -7.17
C GLU A 54 6.61 2.30 -6.55
N SER A 55 6.57 2.24 -5.21
CA SER A 55 6.38 1.01 -4.44
C SER A 55 5.36 1.22 -3.34
N VAL A 56 4.59 0.17 -3.02
CA VAL A 56 3.48 0.23 -2.08
C VAL A 56 3.51 -0.98 -1.15
N THR A 57 3.34 -0.74 0.14
CA THR A 57 3.02 -1.76 1.14
C THR A 57 1.74 -1.36 1.86
N ALA A 58 1.06 -2.33 2.48
CA ALA A 58 -0.20 -2.12 3.18
C ALA A 58 -0.15 -2.72 4.58
N ASP A 59 -0.69 -1.99 5.55
CA ASP A 59 -1.04 -2.53 6.86
C ASP A 59 -2.55 -2.78 6.90
N VAL A 60 -2.92 -4.06 6.86
CA VAL A 60 -4.34 -4.47 6.89
C VAL A 60 -4.96 -4.37 8.29
N VAL A 61 -4.15 -4.32 9.36
CA VAL A 61 -4.64 -4.17 10.72
C VAL A 61 -5.07 -2.72 10.93
N ASP A 62 -4.18 -1.79 10.62
CA ASP A 62 -4.42 -0.36 10.80
C ASP A 62 -5.15 0.30 9.62
N GLY A 63 -5.29 -0.41 8.50
CA GLY A 63 -5.92 0.09 7.29
C GLY A 63 -5.13 1.21 6.63
N THR A 64 -3.81 1.19 6.77
CA THR A 64 -2.90 2.20 6.21
C THR A 64 -2.18 1.64 4.98
N ILE A 65 -1.66 2.56 4.18
CA ILE A 65 -0.86 2.26 3.00
C ILE A 65 0.43 3.08 3.08
N THR A 66 1.58 2.43 2.91
CA THR A 66 2.88 3.09 2.90
C THR A 66 3.44 3.03 1.49
N GLY A 67 3.80 4.20 0.95
CA GLY A 67 4.28 4.32 -0.42
C GLY A 67 5.57 5.12 -0.53
N THR A 68 6.42 4.74 -1.49
CA THR A 68 7.59 5.55 -1.88
C THR A 68 7.21 6.39 -3.09
N PRO A 69 7.37 7.73 -3.05
CA PRO A 69 7.07 8.58 -4.18
C PRO A 69 8.02 8.36 -5.37
N VAL A 70 7.48 8.46 -6.59
CA VAL A 70 8.28 8.53 -7.82
C VAL A 70 9.21 9.74 -7.78
N GLY A 71 10.47 9.53 -8.18
CA GLY A 71 11.52 10.55 -8.06
C GLY A 71 12.24 10.52 -6.71
N GLY A 72 11.86 9.62 -5.82
CA GLY A 72 12.49 9.41 -4.52
C GLY A 72 11.96 10.32 -3.42
N GLY A 73 12.47 10.11 -2.21
CA GLY A 73 12.03 10.78 -0.99
C GLY A 73 11.71 9.79 0.13
N PRO A 74 11.37 10.29 1.33
CA PRO A 74 10.92 9.42 2.41
C PRO A 74 9.61 8.73 2.02
N ALA A 75 9.46 7.48 2.45
CA ALA A 75 8.18 6.79 2.35
C ALA A 75 7.11 7.55 3.16
N ILE A 76 5.89 7.56 2.63
CA ILE A 76 4.74 8.22 3.26
C ILE A 76 3.72 7.16 3.68
N THR A 77 3.22 7.25 4.91
CA THR A 77 2.09 6.44 5.38
C THR A 77 0.82 7.26 5.25
N LEU A 78 -0.19 6.69 4.60
CA LEU A 78 -1.47 7.33 4.32
C LEU A 78 -2.61 6.52 4.95
N ALA A 79 -3.64 7.23 5.41
CA ALA A 79 -4.87 6.63 5.89
C ALA A 79 -6.09 7.41 5.41
N GLY A 80 -7.10 6.69 4.93
CA GLY A 80 -8.31 7.29 4.37
C GLY A 80 -9.55 6.45 4.65
N GLN A 81 -10.70 7.11 4.56
CA GLN A 81 -11.99 6.45 4.52
C GLN A 81 -12.33 6.02 3.09
N ALA A 82 -13.36 5.17 2.93
CA ALA A 82 -13.75 4.60 1.64
C ALA A 82 -14.00 5.61 0.51
N ASP A 83 -14.44 6.83 0.85
CA ASP A 83 -14.69 7.93 -0.08
C ASP A 83 -13.42 8.50 -0.73
N ALA A 84 -12.25 8.29 -0.13
CA ALA A 84 -10.98 8.66 -0.76
C ALA A 84 -10.60 7.71 -1.91
N TYR A 85 -11.19 6.51 -1.99
CA TYR A 85 -10.83 5.50 -2.97
C TYR A 85 -11.62 5.68 -4.26
N LEU A 86 -10.90 5.97 -5.35
CA LEU A 86 -11.49 6.24 -6.65
C LEU A 86 -11.26 5.08 -7.62
N LYS A 87 -12.19 4.90 -8.55
CA LYS A 87 -12.04 3.94 -9.65
C LYS A 87 -10.83 4.27 -10.52
N SER A 88 -10.24 3.24 -11.10
CA SER A 88 -9.06 3.32 -11.94
C SER A 88 -9.30 4.18 -13.18
N SER A 89 -8.21 4.71 -13.75
CA SER A 89 -8.27 5.50 -14.97
C SER A 89 -7.10 5.23 -15.92
N GLY A 90 -7.34 5.39 -17.22
CA GLY A 90 -6.30 5.32 -18.25
C GLY A 90 -5.83 3.92 -18.67
N PHE A 91 -6.34 2.83 -18.08
CA PHE A 91 -5.91 1.45 -18.40
C PHE A 91 -6.57 0.84 -19.67
N GLY A 92 -7.48 1.56 -20.33
CA GLY A 92 -8.23 1.06 -21.49
C GLY A 92 -9.20 -0.07 -21.12
N ASP A 93 -9.57 -0.89 -22.12
CA ASP A 93 -10.60 -1.92 -21.98
C ASP A 93 -10.10 -3.20 -21.27
N THR A 94 -8.80 -3.33 -21.03
CA THR A 94 -8.21 -4.52 -20.39
C THR A 94 -7.24 -4.12 -19.28
N PRO A 95 -7.74 -3.63 -18.12
CA PRO A 95 -6.89 -3.29 -17.00
C PRO A 95 -6.20 -4.54 -16.43
N PRO A 96 -5.08 -4.40 -15.70
CA PRO A 96 -4.51 -5.51 -14.95
C PRO A 96 -5.51 -6.11 -13.96
N GLY A 97 -5.45 -7.43 -13.72
CA GLY A 97 -6.40 -8.14 -12.84
C GLY A 97 -6.62 -7.47 -11.46
N PRO A 98 -5.56 -7.07 -10.73
CA PRO A 98 -5.73 -6.36 -9.45
C PRO A 98 -6.47 -5.01 -9.58
N VAL A 99 -6.28 -4.29 -10.69
CA VAL A 99 -6.95 -3.02 -10.96
C VAL A 99 -8.43 -3.24 -11.27
N GLN A 100 -8.77 -4.29 -12.02
CA GLN A 100 -10.17 -4.69 -12.23
C GLN A 100 -10.86 -5.06 -10.91
N GLN A 101 -10.16 -5.78 -10.03
CA GLN A 101 -10.69 -6.15 -8.71
C GLN A 101 -10.92 -4.91 -7.84
N TRP A 102 -10.00 -3.95 -7.85
CA TRP A 102 -10.15 -2.67 -7.15
C TRP A 102 -11.43 -1.94 -7.56
N ASP A 103 -11.69 -1.83 -8.87
CA ASP A 103 -12.90 -1.18 -9.38
C ASP A 103 -14.17 -1.93 -9.00
N THR A 104 -14.11 -3.26 -9.04
CA THR A 104 -15.23 -4.12 -8.65
C THR A 104 -15.58 -3.96 -7.18
N GLU A 105 -14.58 -3.93 -6.28
CA GLU A 105 -14.80 -3.72 -4.85
C GLU A 105 -15.39 -2.34 -4.54
N ILE A 106 -14.95 -1.29 -5.26
CA ILE A 106 -15.56 0.04 -5.14
C ILE A 106 -17.03 0.02 -5.60
N ASP A 107 -17.33 -0.62 -6.73
CA ASP A 107 -18.71 -0.72 -7.23
C ASP A 107 -19.62 -1.48 -6.25
N ASN A 108 -19.13 -2.57 -5.67
CA ASN A 108 -19.87 -3.37 -4.68
C ASN A 108 -20.26 -2.58 -3.42
N ILE A 109 -19.41 -1.63 -3.01
CA ILE A 109 -19.55 -0.94 -1.72
C ILE A 109 -20.12 0.49 -1.84
N SER A 110 -19.86 1.18 -2.96
CA SER A 110 -20.27 2.58 -3.16
C SER A 110 -21.79 2.81 -3.13
N GLY A 111 -22.58 1.81 -3.54
CA GLY A 111 -24.04 1.86 -3.56
C GLY A 111 -24.74 1.41 -2.26
N LEU A 112 -23.97 1.01 -1.23
CA LEU A 112 -24.56 0.49 0.00
C LEU A 112 -25.21 1.60 0.84
N ASP A 113 -26.51 1.49 1.06
CA ASP A 113 -27.24 2.42 1.92
C ASP A 113 -26.93 2.17 3.40
N THR A 114 -26.31 3.16 4.03
CA THR A 114 -25.96 3.17 5.45
C THR A 114 -26.93 4.00 6.31
N SER A 115 -28.07 4.41 5.74
CA SER A 115 -29.14 5.08 6.48
C SER A 115 -29.69 4.15 7.56
N PRO A 116 -29.89 4.62 8.80
CA PRO A 116 -30.52 3.83 9.87
C PRO A 116 -31.92 3.27 9.51
N ALA A 117 -32.57 3.81 8.48
CA ALA A 117 -33.85 3.30 7.95
C ALA A 117 -33.71 1.96 7.19
N ASN A 118 -32.51 1.60 6.74
CA ASN A 118 -32.23 0.32 6.09
C ASN A 118 -31.98 -0.75 7.16
N PRO A 119 -32.74 -1.86 7.23
CA PRO A 119 -32.50 -2.92 8.22
C PRO A 119 -31.07 -3.50 8.20
N ASN A 120 -30.37 -3.40 7.07
CA ASN A 120 -28.99 -3.88 6.89
C ASN A 120 -27.93 -2.78 7.08
N TRP A 121 -28.31 -1.58 7.53
CA TRP A 121 -27.43 -0.40 7.61
C TRP A 121 -26.10 -0.67 8.32
N TYR A 122 -26.12 -1.47 9.38
CA TYR A 122 -24.92 -1.77 10.16
C TYR A 122 -23.94 -2.66 9.40
N GLY A 123 -24.45 -3.66 8.67
CA GLY A 123 -23.62 -4.49 7.80
C GLY A 123 -23.01 -3.67 6.66
N ASN A 124 -23.81 -2.80 6.06
CA ASN A 124 -23.37 -1.89 5.00
C ASN A 124 -22.30 -0.91 5.49
N ALA A 125 -22.49 -0.31 6.67
CA ALA A 125 -21.52 0.59 7.28
C ALA A 125 -20.19 -0.12 7.58
N LYS A 126 -20.25 -1.36 8.09
CA LYS A 126 -19.05 -2.18 8.29
C LYS A 126 -18.31 -2.46 6.99
N ALA A 127 -19.03 -2.84 5.94
CA ALA A 127 -18.42 -3.11 4.64
C ALA A 127 -17.66 -1.87 4.11
N ARG A 128 -18.25 -0.67 4.27
CA ARG A 128 -17.58 0.59 3.94
C ARG A 128 -16.34 0.87 4.80
N VAL A 129 -16.38 0.60 6.10
CA VAL A 129 -15.24 0.82 7.01
C VAL A 129 -14.07 -0.12 6.71
N PHE A 130 -14.34 -1.35 6.25
CA PHE A 130 -13.30 -2.32 5.95
C PHE A 130 -12.78 -2.26 4.51
N LEU A 131 -13.48 -1.61 3.58
CA LEU A 131 -13.06 -1.46 2.18
C LEU A 131 -11.60 -0.96 2.03
N PRO A 132 -11.12 0.06 2.77
CA PRO A 132 -9.74 0.51 2.70
C PRO A 132 -8.70 -0.61 2.85
N ARG A 133 -8.95 -1.61 3.71
CA ARG A 133 -8.01 -2.73 3.93
C ARG A 133 -7.89 -3.60 2.70
N THR A 134 -9.02 -3.98 2.10
CA THR A 134 -9.08 -4.76 0.86
C THR A 134 -8.38 -4.01 -0.29
N LEU A 135 -8.71 -2.73 -0.45
CA LEU A 135 -8.15 -1.91 -1.52
C LEU A 135 -6.64 -1.67 -1.34
N ASN A 136 -6.18 -1.41 -0.11
CA ASN A 136 -4.75 -1.28 0.17
C ASN A 136 -3.98 -2.57 -0.13
N GLU A 137 -4.55 -3.75 0.17
CA GLU A 137 -3.92 -5.02 -0.19
C GLU A 137 -3.81 -5.18 -1.72
N LEU A 138 -4.85 -4.82 -2.47
CA LEU A 138 -4.82 -4.83 -3.93
C LEU A 138 -3.77 -3.85 -4.48
N ALA A 139 -3.60 -2.69 -3.86
CA ALA A 139 -2.63 -1.68 -4.27
C ALA A 139 -1.18 -2.17 -4.24
N THR A 140 -0.85 -3.11 -3.34
CA THR A 140 0.49 -3.74 -3.30
C THR A 140 0.81 -4.57 -4.55
N LYS A 141 -0.20 -4.93 -5.34
CA LYS A 141 -0.10 -5.79 -6.52
C LYS A 141 -0.13 -4.99 -7.83
N PHE A 142 -0.24 -3.67 -7.75
CA PHE A 142 -0.27 -2.81 -8.94
C PHE A 142 1.12 -2.68 -9.57
N PRO A 143 1.19 -2.42 -10.89
CA PRO A 143 2.45 -2.03 -11.52
C PRO A 143 3.07 -0.83 -10.79
N PRO A 144 4.41 -0.72 -10.73
CA PRO A 144 5.08 0.48 -10.27
C PRO A 144 4.57 1.72 -10.99
N ASP A 145 4.62 2.86 -10.31
CA ASP A 145 4.21 4.16 -10.83
C ASP A 145 2.75 4.25 -11.23
N SER A 146 1.90 3.28 -10.90
CA SER A 146 0.50 3.26 -11.38
C SER A 146 -0.51 3.75 -10.34
N LEU A 147 -0.06 4.29 -9.20
CA LEU A 147 -0.94 4.74 -8.12
C LEU A 147 -0.70 6.21 -7.81
N ILE A 148 -1.73 7.04 -8.01
CA ILE A 148 -1.70 8.46 -7.64
C ILE A 148 -2.43 8.64 -6.32
N VAL A 149 -1.79 9.35 -5.41
CA VAL A 149 -2.34 9.72 -4.10
C VAL A 149 -2.38 11.23 -3.94
N ARG A 150 -3.43 11.71 -3.29
CA ARG A 150 -3.55 13.08 -2.81
C ARG A 150 -3.75 13.04 -1.31
N PHE A 151 -3.02 13.85 -0.57
CA PHE A 151 -3.02 13.79 0.89
C PHE A 151 -2.70 15.15 1.52
N VAL A 152 -3.00 15.23 2.80
CA VAL A 152 -2.74 16.40 3.65
C VAL A 152 -2.16 15.94 4.99
N SER A 153 -1.48 16.84 5.69
CA SER A 153 -1.13 16.61 7.09
C SER A 153 -2.38 16.55 7.96
N ASP A 154 -2.35 15.69 8.97
CA ASP A 154 -3.41 15.54 9.96
C ASP A 154 -2.82 15.54 11.36
N GLU A 155 -3.08 16.60 12.12
CA GLU A 155 -2.54 16.72 13.48
C GLU A 155 -3.20 15.75 14.47
N SER A 156 -4.36 15.18 14.12
CA SER A 156 -5.00 14.14 14.93
C SER A 156 -4.32 12.79 14.80
N ARG A 157 -3.48 12.60 13.77
CA ARG A 157 -2.75 11.37 13.48
C ARG A 157 -1.28 11.65 13.15
N PRO A 158 -0.38 11.67 14.16
CA PRO A 158 1.03 11.96 13.94
C PRO A 158 1.76 10.87 13.13
N ASP A 159 1.16 9.68 13.03
CA ASP A 159 1.68 8.46 12.41
C ASP A 159 1.28 8.27 10.93
N ALA A 160 0.30 9.02 10.43
CA ALA A 160 -0.17 8.90 9.05
C ALA A 160 -0.73 10.20 8.50
N LEU A 161 -0.46 10.45 7.22
CA LEU A 161 -1.07 11.54 6.47
C LEU A 161 -2.53 11.17 6.13
N ARG A 162 -3.41 12.17 6.15
CA ARG A 162 -4.81 11.94 5.76
C ARG A 162 -4.89 11.88 4.24
N LEU A 163 -5.35 10.74 3.76
CA LEU A 163 -5.64 10.51 2.36
C LEU A 163 -6.88 11.31 1.96
N VAL A 164 -6.73 12.10 0.89
CA VAL A 164 -7.81 12.84 0.24
C VAL A 164 -8.34 12.02 -0.92
N THR A 165 -7.45 11.51 -1.79
CA THR A 165 -7.82 10.56 -2.83
C THR A 165 -6.72 9.55 -3.10
N ILE A 166 -7.09 8.35 -3.54
CA ILE A 166 -6.20 7.33 -4.09
C ILE A 166 -6.82 6.76 -5.35
N GLN A 167 -6.03 6.69 -6.42
CA GLN A 167 -6.54 6.26 -7.72
C GLN A 167 -5.46 5.50 -8.50
N PRO A 168 -5.73 4.23 -8.89
CA PRO A 168 -4.92 3.56 -9.89
C PRO A 168 -5.03 4.32 -11.21
N THR A 169 -3.93 4.78 -11.76
CA THR A 169 -3.88 5.54 -13.01
C THR A 169 -2.74 5.03 -13.86
N ALA A 170 -3.07 4.57 -15.07
CA ALA A 170 -2.08 4.07 -16.02
C ALA A 170 -0.97 5.12 -16.24
N THR A 171 0.27 4.67 -16.22
CA THR A 171 1.41 5.48 -16.63
C THR A 171 1.37 5.59 -18.15
N PRO A 172 1.54 6.78 -18.76
CA PRO A 172 1.71 6.88 -20.19
C PRO A 172 2.89 6.00 -20.62
N ASP A 173 2.76 5.28 -21.73
CA ASP A 173 3.91 4.59 -22.33
C ASP A 173 5.04 5.62 -22.51
N PRO A 174 6.29 5.29 -22.13
CA PRO A 174 7.41 6.15 -22.44
C PRO A 174 7.42 6.38 -23.94
N ALA A 175 7.36 7.64 -24.37
CA ALA A 175 7.42 8.01 -25.77
C ALA A 175 8.62 7.28 -26.41
N PRO A 176 8.46 6.62 -27.57
CA PRO A 176 9.55 5.90 -28.19
C PRO A 176 10.73 6.85 -28.36
N ALA A 177 11.91 6.43 -27.87
CA ALA A 177 13.13 7.20 -27.99
C ALA A 177 13.30 7.57 -29.47
N ARG A 178 13.26 8.87 -29.78
CA ARG A 178 13.43 9.37 -31.15
C ARG A 178 14.81 8.93 -31.62
N PRO A 179 14.93 8.07 -32.66
CA PRO A 179 16.25 7.67 -33.14
C PRO A 179 16.92 8.87 -33.82
N GLY A 180 18.06 9.30 -33.29
CA GLY A 180 18.99 10.21 -33.95
C GLY A 180 18.68 11.69 -33.81
N ALA A 181 19.52 12.38 -33.04
CA ALA A 181 19.94 13.75 -33.30
C ALA A 181 21.48 13.76 -33.39
#